data_AF-A0A7X8VYJ3-F1
#
_entry.id   AF-A0A7X8VYJ3-F1
#
_cell.length_a   1.000
_cell.length_b   1.000
_cell.length_c   1.000
_cell.angle_alpha   90.00
_cell.angle_beta   90.00
_cell.angle_gamma   90.00
#
_symmetry.space_group_name_H-M   'P 1'
#
loop_
_entity.id
_entity.type
_entity.pdbx_description
1 polymer ?
#
loop_
_entity_poly.entity_id
_entity_poly.type
_entity_poly.pdbx_seq_one_letter_code
_entity_poly.pdbx_strand_id
1 'polypeptide(L)'
;MARRSSRAFTLIELLVVIAIIAVLASMLLPALTKAQLAARRIKCVGNQKQLAVALMNYINDYNGFFPPLKLVSGGAPLYRYDRELITSGYLRSAGRSINNNIQTDAICQCPENMTMVNYCWRLKVGT
;
A
#
# COMPACT_ATOMS: atom_id res chain seq x y z
N MET A 1 -44.05 -12.14 41.55
CA MET A 1 -42.69 -12.38 41.01
C MET A 1 -42.84 -13.16 39.70
N ALA A 2 -42.89 -12.47 38.55
CA ALA A 2 -43.16 -13.12 37.27
C ALA A 2 -41.93 -13.88 36.79
N ARG A 3 -42.02 -15.22 36.68
CA ARG A 3 -40.95 -16.07 36.15
C ARG A 3 -40.84 -15.78 34.66
N ARG A 4 -39.75 -15.13 34.25
CA ARG A 4 -39.42 -14.92 32.84
C ARG A 4 -39.20 -16.31 32.23
N SER A 5 -40.11 -16.74 31.36
CA SER A 5 -39.97 -17.98 30.60
C SER A 5 -38.76 -17.84 29.68
N SER A 6 -37.61 -18.35 30.11
CA SER A 6 -36.44 -18.52 29.26
C SER A 6 -36.74 -19.65 28.30
N ARG A 7 -37.11 -19.31 27.06
CA ARG A 7 -37.20 -20.26 25.95
C ARG A 7 -35.82 -20.93 25.80
N ALA A 8 -35.76 -22.23 26.08
CA ALA A 8 -34.58 -23.02 25.79
C ALA A 8 -34.48 -23.17 24.26
N PHE A 9 -33.40 -22.64 23.67
CA PHE A 9 -33.11 -22.83 22.25
C PHE A 9 -32.89 -24.31 21.98
N THR A 10 -33.56 -24.84 20.97
CA THR A 10 -33.30 -26.21 20.54
C THR A 10 -31.97 -26.22 19.77
N LEU A 11 -31.16 -27.28 19.95
CA LEU A 11 -29.89 -27.46 19.23
C LEU A 11 -30.07 -27.37 17.71
N ILE A 12 -31.22 -27.83 17.21
CA ILE A 12 -31.55 -27.82 15.77
C ILE A 12 -31.78 -26.41 15.23
N GLU A 13 -32.43 -25.52 15.99
CA GLU A 13 -32.62 -24.12 15.59
C GLU A 13 -31.28 -23.40 15.44
N LEU A 14 -30.35 -23.62 16.38
CA LEU A 14 -29.01 -23.03 16.29
C LEU A 14 -28.23 -23.60 15.09
N LEU A 15 -28.34 -24.90 14.86
CA LEU A 15 -27.61 -25.60 13.79
C LEU A 15 -28.06 -25.17 12.39
N VAL A 16 -29.36 -24.98 12.16
CA VAL A 16 -29.88 -24.49 10.88
C VAL A 16 -29.39 -23.06 10.60
N VAL A 17 -29.36 -22.20 11.62
CA VAL A 17 -28.93 -20.80 11.44
C VAL A 17 -27.46 -20.72 11.03
N ILE A 18 -26.57 -21.46 11.70
CA ILE A 18 -25.14 -21.46 11.33
C ILE A 18 -24.92 -22.06 9.93
N ALA A 19 -25.74 -23.05 9.53
CA ALA A 19 -25.67 -23.65 8.20
C ALA A 19 -26.02 -22.63 7.11
N ILE A 20 -27.09 -21.85 7.30
CA ILE A 20 -27.48 -20.79 6.36
C ILE A 20 -26.41 -19.69 6.30
N ILE A 21 -25.88 -19.25 7.44
CA ILE A 21 -24.80 -18.24 7.49
C ILE A 21 -23.56 -18.74 6.73
N ALA A 22 -23.18 -20.02 6.87
CA ALA A 22 -22.02 -20.60 6.19
C ALA A 22 -22.17 -20.59 4.66
N VAL A 23 -23.35 -20.95 4.14
CA VAL A 23 -23.63 -20.90 2.69
C VAL A 23 -23.53 -19.46 2.17
N LEU A 24 -24.15 -18.50 2.86
CA LEU A 24 -24.12 -17.09 2.46
C LEU A 24 -22.69 -16.50 2.54
N ALA A 25 -21.95 -16.81 3.60
CA ALA A 25 -20.58 -16.34 3.77
C ALA A 25 -19.62 -16.90 2.70
N SER A 26 -19.81 -18.16 2.28
CA SER A 26 -18.97 -18.79 1.26
C SER A 26 -18.99 -18.05 -0.09
N MET A 27 -20.12 -17.43 -0.44
CA MET A 27 -20.24 -16.61 -1.66
C MET A 27 -19.61 -15.21 -1.49
N LEU A 28 -19.54 -14.70 -0.26
CA LEU A 28 -19.03 -13.37 0.07
C LEU A 28 -17.49 -13.33 0.23
N LEU A 29 -16.86 -14.37 0.76
CA LEU A 29 -15.40 -14.44 0.95
C LEU A 29 -14.59 -14.11 -0.33
N PRO A 30 -14.85 -14.75 -1.50
CA PRO A 30 -14.08 -14.46 -2.71
C PRO A 30 -14.36 -13.06 -3.29
N ALA A 31 -15.52 -12.46 -2.98
CA ALA A 31 -15.82 -11.08 -3.35
C ALA A 31 -15.03 -10.09 -2.46
N LEU A 32 -14.92 -10.36 -1.16
CA LEU A 32 -14.19 -9.53 -0.22
C LEU A 32 -12.68 -9.48 -0.51
N THR A 33 -12.07 -10.61 -0.87
CA THR A 33 -10.64 -10.64 -1.23
C THR A 33 -10.36 -9.80 -2.48
N LYS A 34 -11.22 -9.88 -3.50
CA LYS A 34 -11.13 -9.03 -4.70
C LYS A 34 -11.30 -7.54 -4.38
N ALA A 35 -12.25 -7.19 -3.51
CA ALA A 35 -12.47 -5.80 -3.09
C ALA A 35 -11.25 -5.23 -2.35
N GLN A 36 -10.61 -6.03 -1.49
CA GLN A 36 -9.39 -5.61 -0.80
C GLN A 36 -8.22 -5.40 -1.77
N LEU A 37 -8.06 -6.26 -2.78
CA LEU A 37 -7.05 -6.08 -3.83
C LEU A 37 -7.32 -4.80 -4.64
N ALA A 38 -8.58 -4.55 -5.03
CA ALA A 38 -8.96 -3.32 -5.70
C ALA A 38 -8.66 -2.06 -4.85
N ALA A 39 -8.98 -2.08 -3.55
CA ALA A 39 -8.66 -0.99 -2.64
C ALA A 39 -7.14 -0.74 -2.52
N ARG A 40 -6.35 -1.82 -2.44
CA ARG A 40 -4.88 -1.78 -2.45
C ARG A 40 -4.33 -1.15 -3.73
N ARG A 41 -4.91 -1.48 -4.90
CA ARG A 41 -4.55 -0.86 -6.19
C ARG A 41 -4.88 0.62 -6.25
N ILE A 42 -6.08 1.03 -5.80
CA ILE A 42 -6.48 2.45 -5.77
C ILE A 42 -5.49 3.26 -4.94
N LYS A 43 -5.07 2.74 -3.79
CA LYS A 43 -4.03 3.36 -2.95
C LYS A 43 -2.70 3.49 -3.69
N CYS A 44 -2.26 2.44 -4.39
CA CYS A 44 -1.03 2.46 -5.19
C CYS A 44 -1.08 3.50 -6.32
N VAL A 45 -2.20 3.58 -7.05
CA VAL A 45 -2.39 4.58 -8.12
C VAL A 45 -2.38 6.00 -7.55
N GLY A 46 -3.03 6.24 -6.41
CA GLY A 46 -3.02 7.54 -5.74
C GLY A 46 -1.61 7.96 -5.31
N ASN A 47 -0.80 7.01 -4.84
CA ASN A 47 0.60 7.20 -4.51
C ASN A 47 1.45 7.55 -5.76
N GLN A 48 1.27 6.84 -6.86
CA GLN A 48 1.97 7.13 -8.13
C GLN A 48 1.62 8.52 -8.67
N LYS A 49 0.34 8.94 -8.55
CA LYS A 49 -0.07 10.30 -8.94
C LYS A 49 0.63 11.37 -8.11
N GLN A 50 0.76 11.18 -6.80
CA GLN A 50 1.48 12.12 -5.93
C GLN A 50 2.97 12.22 -6.31
N LEU A 51 3.59 11.10 -6.67
CA LEU A 51 4.97 11.09 -7.15
C LEU A 51 5.13 11.85 -8.47
N ALA A 52 4.23 11.62 -9.43
CA ALA A 52 4.25 12.31 -10.72
C ALA A 52 4.09 13.82 -10.55
N VAL A 53 3.16 14.26 -9.69
CA VAL A 53 2.98 15.68 -9.38
C VAL A 53 4.24 16.28 -8.74
N ALA A 54 4.85 15.58 -7.78
CA ALA A 54 6.09 16.05 -7.15
C ALA A 54 7.25 16.18 -8.15
N LEU A 55 7.37 15.22 -9.08
CA LEU A 55 8.37 15.28 -10.13
C LEU A 55 8.12 16.45 -11.10
N MET A 56 6.87 16.68 -11.50
CA MET A 56 6.52 17.81 -12.37
C MET A 56 6.82 19.15 -11.68
N ASN A 57 6.53 19.26 -10.39
CA ASN A 57 6.86 20.46 -9.61
C ASN A 57 8.38 20.70 -9.57
N TYR A 58 9.17 19.65 -9.35
CA TYR A 58 10.63 19.76 -9.43
C TYR A 58 11.09 20.22 -10.82
N ILE A 59 10.57 19.61 -11.89
CA ILE A 59 10.95 19.97 -13.26
C ILE A 59 10.65 21.45 -13.53
N ASN A 60 9.51 21.96 -13.07
CA ASN A 60 9.15 23.38 -13.21
C ASN A 60 10.13 24.31 -12.48
N ASP A 61 10.53 23.95 -11.27
CA ASP A 61 11.43 24.78 -10.44
C ASP A 61 12.89 24.72 -10.91
N TYR A 62 13.30 23.60 -11.54
CA TYR A 62 14.65 23.38 -12.05
C TYR A 62 14.73 23.53 -13.57
N ASN A 63 13.99 24.46 -14.19
CA ASN A 63 14.09 24.82 -15.61
C ASN A 63 14.03 23.63 -16.60
N GLY A 64 13.20 22.62 -16.30
CA GLY A 64 13.06 21.45 -17.15
C GLY A 64 14.03 20.30 -16.84
N PHE A 65 14.95 20.47 -15.89
CA PHE A 65 15.91 19.42 -15.53
C PHE A 65 15.28 18.36 -14.63
N PHE A 66 15.55 17.09 -14.95
CA PHE A 66 15.18 15.97 -14.09
C PHE A 66 16.14 15.83 -12.90
N PRO A 67 15.70 15.22 -11.78
CA PRO A 67 16.55 14.99 -10.62
C PRO A 67 17.83 14.21 -10.99
N PRO A 68 18.99 14.60 -10.43
CA PRO A 68 20.28 14.04 -10.81
C PRO A 68 20.44 12.58 -10.41
N LEU A 69 21.21 11.85 -11.23
CA LEU A 69 21.68 10.50 -10.95
C LEU A 69 22.63 10.51 -9.73
N LYS A 70 22.40 9.61 -8.76
CA LYS A 70 23.32 9.40 -7.64
C LYS A 70 24.10 8.11 -7.86
N LEU A 71 25.42 8.24 -7.97
CA LEU A 71 26.34 7.11 -7.96
C LEU A 71 26.50 6.64 -6.51
N VAL A 72 26.10 5.40 -6.23
CA VAL A 72 26.40 4.77 -4.94
C VAL A 72 27.80 4.19 -5.06
N SER A 73 28.71 4.58 -4.16
CA SER A 73 30.08 4.05 -4.14
C SER A 73 30.04 2.51 -4.06
N GLY A 74 30.56 1.83 -5.09
CA GLY A 74 30.62 0.37 -5.16
C GLY A 74 29.40 -0.37 -5.76
N GLY A 75 28.47 0.30 -6.46
CA GLY A 75 27.30 -0.35 -7.06
C GLY A 75 26.78 0.27 -8.36
N ALA A 76 25.82 -0.42 -9.00
CA ALA A 76 25.14 0.04 -10.22
C ALA A 76 24.51 1.44 -10.02
N PRO A 77 24.54 2.33 -11.03
CA PRO A 77 23.86 3.62 -10.95
C PRO A 77 22.38 3.41 -10.64
N LEU A 78 21.89 4.01 -9.55
CA LEU A 78 20.49 3.94 -9.18
C LEU A 78 19.87 5.33 -9.37
N TYR A 79 18.76 5.39 -10.10
CA TYR A 79 17.91 6.58 -10.19
C TYR A 79 17.18 6.77 -8.85
N ARG A 80 17.86 7.37 -7.87
CA ARG A 80 17.29 7.70 -6.56
C ARG A 80 16.78 9.14 -6.50
N TYR A 81 15.81 9.45 -7.36
CA TYR A 81 15.17 10.76 -7.39
C TYR A 81 14.21 10.96 -6.21
N ASP A 82 13.69 9.87 -5.64
CA ASP A 82 12.87 9.84 -4.42
C ASP A 82 13.50 10.66 -3.29
N ARG A 83 14.77 10.40 -3.00
CA ARG A 83 15.51 11.07 -1.92
C ARG A 83 15.75 12.53 -2.20
N GLU A 84 15.95 12.89 -3.47
CA GLU A 84 16.15 14.27 -3.88
C GLU A 84 14.86 15.07 -3.69
N LEU A 85 13.72 14.55 -4.18
CA LEU A 85 12.41 15.17 -4.01
C LEU A 85 12.02 15.33 -2.52
N ILE A 86 12.45 14.40 -1.66
CA ILE A 86 12.23 14.52 -0.21
C ILE A 86 13.13 15.60 0.40
N THR A 87 14.41 15.62 0.04
CA THR A 87 15.39 16.58 0.60
C THR A 87 15.09 18.01 0.14
N SER A 88 14.65 18.17 -1.10
CA SER A 88 14.20 19.45 -1.67
C SER A 88 12.77 19.84 -1.25
N GLY A 89 12.05 18.96 -0.53
CA GLY A 89 10.78 19.29 0.11
C GLY A 89 9.52 19.07 -0.72
N TYR A 90 9.62 18.57 -1.97
CA TYR A 90 8.46 18.23 -2.80
C TYR A 90 7.69 17.01 -2.30
N LEU A 91 8.36 16.11 -1.58
CA LEU A 91 7.75 14.92 -0.98
C LEU A 91 7.97 14.91 0.53
N ARG A 92 6.92 14.55 1.27
CA ARG A 92 7.04 14.29 2.71
C ARG A 92 7.62 12.90 2.94
N SER A 93 8.71 12.83 3.70
CA SER A 93 9.23 11.55 4.19
C SER A 93 8.24 10.93 5.17
N ALA A 94 8.07 9.62 5.10
CA ALA A 94 7.20 8.87 5.99
C ALA A 94 7.87 8.57 7.33
N GLY A 95 8.31 9.59 8.05
CA GLY A 95 8.83 9.47 9.43
C GLY A 95 10.02 8.53 9.60
N ARG A 96 10.50 8.39 10.85
CA ARG A 96 11.54 7.42 11.23
C ARG A 96 10.88 6.26 12.00
N SER A 97 11.07 5.03 11.51
CA SER A 97 10.54 3.83 12.15
C SER A 97 11.39 3.50 13.37
N ILE A 98 10.76 3.38 14.53
CA ILE A 98 11.42 3.17 15.83
C ILE A 98 11.76 1.68 16.07
N ASN A 99 11.33 0.78 15.16
CA ASN A 99 11.31 -0.66 15.40
C ASN A 99 11.69 -1.47 14.14
N ASN A 100 12.78 -1.08 13.47
CA ASN A 100 13.50 -1.82 12.41
C ASN A 100 12.70 -2.33 11.19
N ASN A 101 11.40 -2.03 11.10
CA ASN A 101 10.64 -2.16 9.87
C ASN A 101 10.95 -0.92 9.03
N ILE A 102 11.69 -1.10 7.94
CA ILE A 102 12.15 -0.03 7.05
C ILE A 102 10.96 0.88 6.73
N GLN A 103 10.90 2.09 7.30
CA GLN A 103 9.99 3.13 6.83
C GLN A 103 10.58 3.68 5.53
N THR A 104 10.33 2.94 4.45
CA THR A 104 10.51 3.46 3.09
C THR A 104 9.33 4.36 2.81
N ASP A 105 9.58 5.66 2.66
CA ASP A 105 8.76 6.64 1.95
C ASP A 105 7.37 6.12 1.55
N ALA A 106 6.36 6.30 2.40
CA ALA A 106 5.05 5.64 2.29
C ALA A 106 4.32 5.87 0.96
N ILE A 107 4.71 6.90 0.20
CA ILE A 107 4.23 7.18 -1.17
C ILE A 107 4.90 6.25 -2.21
N CYS A 108 6.11 5.76 -1.95
CA CYS A 108 6.88 4.90 -2.84
C CYS A 108 6.64 3.40 -2.62
N GLN A 109 5.74 3.00 -1.72
CA GLN A 109 5.46 1.60 -1.41
C GLN A 109 4.03 1.23 -1.83
N CYS A 110 3.91 0.20 -2.68
CA CYS A 110 2.61 -0.38 -3.04
C CYS A 110 2.39 -1.71 -2.30
N PRO A 111 1.18 -1.95 -1.76
CA PRO A 111 0.87 -3.11 -0.92
C PRO A 111 0.76 -4.44 -1.67
N GLU A 112 0.89 -4.45 -3.01
CA GLU A 112 0.79 -5.65 -3.84
C GLU A 112 2.15 -6.31 -4.15
N ASN A 113 3.30 -5.79 -3.68
CA ASN A 113 4.59 -6.39 -4.02
C ASN A 113 5.65 -6.37 -2.89
N MET A 114 5.98 -7.56 -2.35
CA MET A 114 7.14 -7.81 -1.48
C MET A 114 8.36 -8.35 -2.27
N THR A 115 8.25 -8.54 -3.58
CA THR A 115 9.34 -9.01 -4.46
C THR A 115 9.64 -8.01 -5.55
N MET A 116 10.64 -7.16 -5.26
CA MET A 116 11.33 -6.27 -6.20
C MET A 116 10.38 -5.20 -6.78
N VAL A 117 10.27 -4.02 -6.17
CA VAL A 117 11.35 -3.03 -6.17
C VAL A 117 11.28 -2.22 -4.87
N ASN A 118 12.28 -2.37 -4.00
CA ASN A 118 12.57 -1.29 -3.06
C ASN A 118 12.96 -0.05 -3.88
N TYR A 119 12.54 1.13 -3.39
CA TYR A 119 12.70 2.48 -3.98
C TYR A 119 11.78 2.74 -5.18
N CYS A 120 11.04 3.87 -5.11
CA CYS A 120 9.93 4.33 -5.97
C CYS A 120 9.94 3.80 -7.41
N TRP A 121 11.08 3.85 -8.11
CA TRP A 121 11.31 3.21 -9.39
C TRP A 121 12.80 2.87 -9.54
N ARG A 122 13.26 1.68 -9.16
CA ARG A 122 14.62 1.19 -9.52
C ARG A 122 14.64 0.83 -11.01
N LEU A 123 14.77 1.82 -11.89
CA LEU A 123 15.11 1.56 -13.29
C LEU A 123 16.53 0.99 -13.33
N LYS A 124 16.65 -0.34 -13.43
CA LYS A 124 17.88 -0.96 -13.93
C LYS A 124 17.94 -0.59 -15.42
N VAL A 125 18.79 0.36 -15.77
CA VAL A 125 19.16 0.56 -17.17
C VAL A 125 20.01 -0.65 -17.54
N GLY A 126 19.42 -1.57 -18.30
CA GLY A 126 20.12 -2.69 -18.89
C GLY A 126 21.05 -2.16 -19.98
N THR A 127 22.33 -2.50 -19.87
CA THR A 127 23.19 -2.73 -21.03
C THR A 127 22.86 -4.10 -21.62
#